data_AF-A0A1Q6YE51-F1
#
_entry.id   AF-A0A1Q6YE51-F1
#
_cell.length_a   1.000
_cell.length_b   1.000
_cell.length_c   1.000
_cell.angle_alpha   90.00
_cell.angle_beta   90.00
_cell.angle_gamma   90.00
#
_symmetry.space_group_name_H-M   'P 1'
#
loop_
_entity.id
_entity.type
_entity.pdbx_description
1 polymer ?
#
loop_
_entity_poly.entity_id
_entity_poly.type
_entity_poly.pdbx_seq_one_letter_code
_entity_poly.pdbx_strand_id
1 'polypeptide(L)'
;MKRALLLFLLASLVTPAVAQNGGNVEVGRVSFEALSQQTEGSLLRCRGDVEMATHSFVLRADEVDYHSDTGTAGTAEARGSVRIQLLPVTPKTASDRRQQHQ
;
A
#
# COMPACT_ATOMS: atom_id res chain seq x y z
N MET A 1 -12.39 32.83 45.57
CA MET A 1 -12.69 32.09 44.32
C MET A 1 -11.72 32.55 43.23
N LYS A 2 -10.63 31.82 42.97
CA LYS A 2 -9.68 32.15 41.89
C LYS A 2 -9.58 30.94 40.97
N ARG A 3 -10.28 31.02 39.83
CA ARG A 3 -10.19 30.06 38.73
C ARG A 3 -8.94 30.40 37.93
N ALA A 4 -7.85 29.69 38.17
CA ALA A 4 -6.69 29.70 37.28
C ALA A 4 -6.93 28.62 36.23
N LEU A 5 -7.28 29.08 35.03
CA LEU A 5 -7.55 28.28 33.84
C LEU A 5 -6.22 27.65 33.37
N LEU A 6 -6.04 26.35 33.63
CA LEU A 6 -4.96 25.56 33.03
C LEU A 6 -5.28 25.30 31.55
N LEU A 7 -4.69 26.12 30.68
CA LEU A 7 -4.57 25.84 29.25
C LEU A 7 -3.30 25.01 29.04
N PHE A 8 -3.43 23.69 29.02
CA PHE A 8 -2.35 22.80 28.56
C PHE A 8 -2.62 22.37 27.11
N LEU A 9 -1.99 23.13 26.20
CA LEU A 9 -1.32 22.68 24.97
C LEU A 9 -1.85 21.37 24.34
N LEU A 10 -2.73 21.49 23.33
CA LEU A 10 -2.87 20.47 22.30
C LEU A 10 -1.63 20.53 21.41
N ALA A 11 -0.59 19.75 21.72
CA ALA A 11 0.46 19.44 20.78
C ALA A 11 -0.14 18.52 19.71
N SER A 12 -0.47 19.06 18.54
CA SER A 12 -0.82 18.24 17.39
C SER A 12 0.37 17.35 17.06
N LEU A 13 0.18 16.02 17.15
CA LEU A 13 1.10 15.06 16.55
C LEU A 13 1.02 15.22 15.03
N VAL A 14 1.77 16.16 14.48
CA VAL A 14 2.05 16.19 13.05
C VAL A 14 2.99 15.01 12.80
N THR A 15 2.45 13.92 12.29
CA THR A 15 3.27 12.79 11.84
C THR A 15 4.03 13.24 10.60
N PRO A 16 5.36 13.13 10.56
CA PRO A 16 6.11 13.51 9.37
C PRO A 16 5.79 12.53 8.24
N ALA A 17 5.30 13.04 7.12
CA ALA A 17 5.17 12.25 5.91
C ALA A 17 6.56 12.02 5.32
N VAL A 18 6.92 10.76 5.09
CA VAL A 18 8.18 10.39 4.44
C VAL A 18 7.92 10.37 2.93
N ALA A 19 8.59 11.26 2.19
CA ALA A 19 8.55 11.30 0.74
C ALA A 19 9.81 10.63 0.17
N GLN A 20 9.62 9.71 -0.76
CA GLN A 20 10.67 9.03 -1.53
C GLN A 20 10.48 9.37 -3.01
N ASN A 21 11.54 9.88 -3.64
CA ASN A 21 11.58 10.15 -5.07
C ASN A 21 12.05 8.90 -5.80
N GLY A 22 11.13 8.21 -6.45
CA GLY A 22 11.37 6.95 -7.16
C GLY A 22 11.66 5.78 -6.22
N GLY A 23 11.17 4.59 -6.57
CA GLY A 23 11.57 3.37 -5.87
C GLY A 23 10.54 2.26 -5.87
N ASN A 24 11.00 1.11 -5.37
CA ASN A 24 10.14 -0.03 -5.07
C ASN A 24 9.79 -0.01 -3.58
N VAL A 25 8.50 0.03 -3.26
CA VAL A 25 8.00 -0.14 -1.88
C VAL A 25 7.19 -1.42 -1.80
N GLU A 26 7.53 -2.27 -0.83
CA GLU A 26 6.78 -3.47 -0.51
C GLU A 26 5.89 -3.23 0.72
N VAL A 27 4.58 -3.40 0.57
CA VAL A 27 3.62 -3.40 1.67
C VAL A 27 2.93 -4.75 1.73
N GLY A 28 3.43 -5.62 2.61
CA GLY A 28 2.94 -6.99 2.74
C GLY A 28 3.32 -7.86 1.53
N ARG A 29 2.34 -8.19 0.68
CA ARG A 29 2.52 -8.98 -0.56
C ARG A 29 2.27 -8.17 -1.83
N VAL A 30 2.29 -6.85 -1.69
CA VAL A 30 2.05 -5.90 -2.76
C VAL A 30 3.33 -5.07 -2.94
N SER A 31 3.80 -4.98 -4.17
CA SER A 31 4.92 -4.11 -4.54
C SER A 31 4.41 -2.92 -5.33
N PHE A 32 5.05 -1.77 -5.11
CA PHE A 32 4.72 -0.50 -5.75
C PHE A 32 5.97 0.10 -6.37
N GLU A 33 5.88 0.45 -7.65
CA GLU A 33 6.85 1.28 -8.35
C GLU A 33 6.15 2.55 -8.82
N ALA A 34 6.77 3.71 -8.59
CA ALA A 34 6.25 5.01 -9.02
C ALA A 34 7.35 6.06 -9.04
N LEU A 35 7.13 7.17 -9.75
CA LEU A 35 8.04 8.32 -9.76
C LEU A 35 8.12 9.02 -8.39
N SER A 36 7.01 9.08 -7.66
CA SER A 36 6.93 9.68 -6.33
C SER A 36 6.09 8.81 -5.41
N GLN A 37 6.58 8.61 -4.20
CA GLN A 37 5.89 7.83 -3.16
C GLN A 37 5.91 8.61 -1.84
N GLN A 38 4.76 8.69 -1.19
CA GLN A 38 4.63 9.35 0.11
C GLN A 38 3.82 8.48 1.07
N THR A 39 4.39 8.20 2.24
CA THR A 39 3.71 7.43 3.28
C THR A 39 3.27 8.33 4.42
N GLU A 40 1.99 8.27 4.77
CA GLU A 40 1.38 8.96 5.90
C GLU A 40 0.52 7.98 6.70
N GLY A 41 1.03 7.51 7.84
CA GLY A 41 0.36 6.47 8.62
C GLY A 41 0.24 5.17 7.82
N SER A 42 -1.00 4.73 7.60
CA SER A 42 -1.38 3.52 6.85
C SER A 42 -1.55 3.75 5.34
N LEU A 43 -1.49 5.01 4.88
CA LEU A 43 -1.71 5.41 3.51
C LEU A 43 -0.37 5.59 2.77
N LEU A 44 -0.20 4.82 1.69
CA LEU A 44 0.85 5.01 0.69
C LEU A 44 0.26 5.71 -0.54
N ARG A 45 0.75 6.90 -0.86
CA ARG A 45 0.37 7.66 -2.07
C ARG A 45 1.47 7.52 -3.12
N CYS A 46 1.14 6.90 -4.25
CA CYS A 46 2.02 6.71 -5.40
C CYS A 46 1.56 7.60 -6.55
N ARG A 47 2.49 8.34 -7.17
CA ARG A 47 2.20 9.29 -8.26
C ARG A 47 3.23 9.17 -9.38
N GLY A 48 2.73 9.22 -10.62
CA GLY A 48 3.51 9.15 -11.85
C GLY A 48 3.92 7.72 -12.20
N ASP A 49 3.44 7.24 -13.36
CA ASP A 49 3.76 5.92 -13.93
C ASP A 49 3.72 4.79 -12.90
N VAL A 50 2.60 4.67 -12.18
CA VAL A 50 2.48 3.73 -11.06
C VAL A 50 2.26 2.31 -11.57
N GLU A 51 3.05 1.38 -11.03
CA GLU A 51 2.85 -0.06 -11.13
C GLU A 51 2.65 -0.65 -9.73
N MET A 52 1.48 -1.27 -9.51
CA MET A 52 1.17 -2.03 -8.30
C MET A 52 1.06 -3.51 -8.66
N ALA A 53 1.97 -4.33 -8.17
CA ALA A 53 2.02 -5.75 -8.49
C ALA A 53 1.75 -6.63 -7.26
N THR A 54 0.90 -7.63 -7.46
CA THR A 54 0.66 -8.75 -6.55
C THR A 54 1.02 -10.06 -7.25
N HIS A 55 0.93 -11.19 -6.56
CA HIS A 55 1.11 -12.50 -7.19
C HIS A 55 0.04 -12.84 -8.23
N SER A 56 -1.10 -12.15 -8.24
CA SER A 56 -2.25 -12.48 -9.10
C SER A 56 -2.55 -11.44 -10.17
N PHE A 57 -2.07 -10.20 -10.02
CA PHE A 57 -2.32 -9.14 -10.99
C PHE A 57 -1.28 -8.04 -10.90
N VAL A 58 -1.18 -7.29 -12.00
CA VAL A 58 -0.48 -6.01 -12.10
C VAL A 58 -1.50 -4.93 -12.43
N LEU A 59 -1.54 -3.86 -11.63
CA LEU A 59 -2.33 -2.65 -11.87
C LEU A 59 -1.37 -1.53 -12.31
N ARG A 60 -1.73 -0.83 -13.39
CA ARG A 60 -1.01 0.35 -13.90
C ARG A 60 -1.93 1.55 -13.90
N ALA A 61 -1.46 2.71 -13.43
CA ALA A 61 -2.23 3.95 -13.39
C ALA A 61 -1.30 5.18 -13.30
N ASP A 62 -1.86 6.37 -13.50
CA ASP A 62 -1.12 7.62 -13.28
C ASP A 62 -0.92 7.88 -11.77
N GLU A 63 -1.91 7.48 -10.96
CA GLU A 63 -1.91 7.63 -9.50
C GLU A 63 -2.52 6.42 -8.80
N VAL A 64 -1.98 6.03 -7.64
CA VAL A 64 -2.56 5.02 -6.74
C VAL A 64 -2.45 5.48 -5.28
N ASP A 65 -3.56 5.40 -4.54
CA ASP A 65 -3.58 5.53 -3.09
C ASP A 65 -3.87 4.15 -2.48
N TYR A 66 -2.96 3.65 -1.64
CA TYR A 66 -3.05 2.33 -1.01
C TYR A 66 -3.18 2.44 0.50
N HIS A 67 -4.25 1.86 1.04
CA HIS A 67 -4.57 1.81 2.46
C HIS A 67 -4.23 0.42 3.03
N SER A 68 -3.28 0.38 3.95
CA SER A 68 -2.77 -0.86 4.58
C SER A 68 -3.51 -1.27 5.86
N ASP A 69 -4.44 -0.44 6.32
CA ASP A 69 -5.11 -0.44 7.62
C ASP A 69 -6.27 -1.43 7.76
N THR A 70 -6.72 -2.07 6.68
CA THR A 70 -7.86 -2.99 6.71
C THR A 70 -7.43 -4.44 6.93
N GLY A 71 -6.68 -4.71 8.01
CA GLY A 71 -6.54 -5.96 8.80
C GLY A 71 -6.50 -7.36 8.15
N THR A 72 -6.64 -7.50 6.84
CA THR A 72 -6.77 -8.77 6.10
C THR A 72 -6.51 -8.56 4.59
N ALA A 73 -6.84 -7.39 4.03
CA ALA A 73 -6.50 -6.99 2.67
C ALA A 73 -6.44 -5.46 2.59
N GLY A 74 -5.39 -4.89 2.01
CA GLY A 74 -5.36 -3.45 1.74
C GLY A 74 -6.27 -3.06 0.58
N THR A 75 -6.72 -1.81 0.55
CA THR A 75 -7.51 -1.26 -0.56
C THR A 75 -6.66 -0.32 -1.40
N ALA A 76 -6.85 -0.35 -2.72
CA ALA A 76 -6.18 0.52 -3.66
C ALA A 76 -7.20 1.35 -4.43
N GLU A 77 -7.03 2.67 -4.44
CA GLU A 77 -7.75 3.59 -5.32
C GLU A 77 -6.82 4.04 -6.44
N ALA A 78 -7.16 3.73 -7.70
CA ALA A 78 -6.36 4.07 -8.86
C ALA A 78 -7.04 5.13 -9.72
N ARG A 79 -6.27 6.10 -10.24
CA ARG A 79 -6.77 7.23 -11.04
C ARG A 79 -5.83 7.48 -12.23
N GLY A 80 -6.42 7.83 -13.38
CA GLY A 80 -5.69 8.11 -14.61
C GLY A 80 -5.16 6.84 -15.30
N SER A 81 -5.39 6.72 -16.60
CA SER A 81 -4.88 5.64 -17.47
C SER A 81 -4.94 4.21 -16.89
N VAL A 82 -5.98 3.89 -16.11
CA VAL A 82 -6.04 2.66 -15.31
C VAL A 82 -6.11 1.41 -16.19
N ARG A 83 -5.22 0.45 -15.96
CA ARG A 83 -5.17 -0.86 -16.62
C ARG A 83 -4.88 -1.96 -15.61
N ILE A 84 -5.52 -3.11 -15.80
CA ILE A 84 -5.32 -4.29 -14.95
C ILE A 84 -4.93 -5.46 -15.85
N GLN A 85 -3.84 -6.14 -15.49
CA GLN A 85 -3.38 -7.37 -16.10
C GLN A 85 -3.48 -8.51 -15.08
N LEU A 86 -4.32 -9.51 -15.35
CA LEU A 86 -4.40 -10.72 -14.55
C LEU A 86 -3.21 -11.64 -14.87
N LEU A 87 -2.54 -12.12 -13.84
CA LEU A 87 -1.43 -13.06 -13.97
C LEU A 87 -1.96 -14.50 -13.92
N PRO A 88 -1.36 -15.44 -14.66
CA PRO A 88 -1.74 -16.84 -14.59
C PRO A 88 -1.52 -17.37 -13.18
N VAL A 89 -2.58 -17.92 -12.57
CA VAL A 89 -2.43 -18.74 -11.37
C VAL A 89 -1.87 -20.09 -11.82
N THR A 90 -0.61 -20.39 -11.51
CA THR A 90 -0.08 -21.75 -11.70
C THR A 90 -0.88 -22.66 -10.78
N PRO A 91 -1.69 -23.60 -11.30
CA PRO A 91 -2.40 -24.54 -10.43
C PRO A 91 -1.36 -25.33 -9.67
N LYS A 92 -1.47 -25.40 -8.35
CA LYS A 92 -0.62 -26.28 -7.55
C LYS A 92 -0.87 -27.70 -8.02
N THR A 93 0.04 -28.24 -8.83
CA THR A 93 -0.11 -29.56 -9.42
C THR A 93 -0.30 -30.58 -8.29
N ALA A 94 -1.27 -31.48 -8.44
CA ALA A 94 -1.66 -32.46 -7.42
C ALA A 94 -0.52 -33.40 -6.96
N SER A 95 0.66 -33.31 -7.56
CA SER A 95 1.91 -33.99 -7.18
C SER A 95 2.45 -33.57 -5.81
N ASP A 96 2.23 -32.33 -5.35
CA ASP A 96 2.74 -31.88 -4.04
C ASP A 96 2.03 -32.52 -2.84
N ARG A 97 0.76 -32.95 -3.01
CA ARG A 97 0.00 -33.60 -1.92
C ARG A 97 0.51 -34.99 -1.55
N ARG A 98 1.23 -35.67 -2.46
CA ARG A 98 1.72 -37.03 -2.22
C ARG A 98 3.03 -37.06 -1.42
N GLN A 99 3.78 -35.96 -1.37
CA GLN A 99 5.05 -35.91 -0.63
C GLN A 99 4.91 -35.42 0.82
N GLN A 100 3.74 -34.93 1.23
CA GLN A 100 3.48 -34.53 2.63
C GLN A 100 2.82 -35.65 3.48
N HIS A 101 2.59 -36.83 2.90
CA HIS A 101 2.04 -38.00 3.59
C HIS A 101 2.97 -39.24 3.51
N GLN A 102 4.27 -39.04 3.31
CA GLN A 102 5.28 -40.08 3.48
C GLN A 102 6.23 -39.71 4.62
#